data_AF-A0A2W4S0H8-F1
#
_entry.id   AF-A0A2W4S0H8-F1
#
_cell.length_a   1.000
_cell.length_b   1.000
_cell.length_c   1.000
_cell.angle_alpha   90.00
_cell.angle_beta   90.00
_cell.angle_gamma   90.00
#
_symmetry.space_group_name_H-M   'P 1'
#
loop_
_entity.id
_entity.type
_entity.pdbx_description
1 polymer ?
#
loop_
_entity_poly.entity_id
_entity_poly.type
_entity_poly.pdbx_seq_one_letter_code
_entity_poly.pdbx_strand_id
1 'polypeptide(L)'
;MAVSRRVLVRLFATFAAAAGFVLFYQATVIDSRTVSPGDPPALMTGTRARFVATAYCKGTTTAAGVRVRSGIAASDPKILPLGSIIQVEGVSSRHDGIYTVLDTGPLVQGRRLDLYMWSCHEALAFGRRPVTVTVLRLGWRPNGAPEDEARPLDAP
;
A
#
# COMPACT_ATOMS: atom_id res chain seq x y z
N MET A 1 -26.27 -0.63 57.91
CA MET A 1 -25.66 -1.78 57.19
C MET A 1 -24.19 -1.46 56.92
N ALA A 2 -23.26 -2.13 57.58
CA ALA A 2 -21.83 -1.95 57.32
C ALA A 2 -21.39 -2.92 56.20
N VAL A 3 -20.93 -2.38 55.07
CA VAL A 3 -20.39 -3.19 53.97
C VAL A 3 -19.07 -3.81 54.43
N SER A 4 -19.00 -5.14 54.42
CA SER A 4 -17.81 -5.89 54.86
C SER A 4 -16.59 -5.51 54.03
N ARG A 5 -15.43 -5.35 54.69
CA ARG A 5 -14.12 -5.11 54.07
C ARG A 5 -13.80 -6.11 52.95
N ARG A 6 -14.32 -7.35 53.03
CA ARG A 6 -14.18 -8.38 51.99
C ARG A 6 -15.02 -8.08 50.73
N VAL A 7 -16.19 -7.47 50.89
CA VAL A 7 -17.05 -7.03 49.78
C VAL A 7 -16.44 -5.81 49.09
N LEU A 8 -15.90 -4.86 49.87
CA LEU A 8 -15.20 -3.69 49.35
C LEU A 8 -13.97 -4.08 48.49
N VAL A 9 -13.16 -5.03 48.96
CA VAL A 9 -11.99 -5.51 48.21
C VAL A 9 -12.38 -6.21 46.91
N ARG A 10 -13.48 -6.98 46.89
CA ARG A 10 -13.97 -7.65 45.68
C ARG A 10 -14.47 -6.65 44.63
N LEU A 11 -15.22 -5.64 45.05
CA LEU A 11 -15.72 -4.58 44.15
C LEU A 11 -14.57 -3.75 43.56
N PHE A 12 -13.55 -3.46 44.36
CA PHE A 12 -12.36 -2.77 43.88
C PHE A 12 -11.57 -3.61 42.86
N ALA A 13 -11.39 -4.91 43.13
CA ALA A 13 -10.68 -5.81 42.23
C ALA A 13 -11.39 -5.96 40.87
N THR A 14 -12.72 -6.06 40.86
CA THR A 14 -13.49 -6.15 39.60
C THR A 14 -13.45 -4.84 38.82
N PHE A 15 -13.51 -3.69 39.51
CA PHE A 15 -13.37 -2.39 38.87
C PHE A 15 -11.98 -2.21 38.25
N ALA A 16 -10.92 -2.59 38.98
CA ALA A 16 -9.55 -2.54 38.48
C ALA A 16 -9.33 -3.43 37.24
N ALA A 17 -9.90 -4.65 37.24
CA ALA A 17 -9.82 -5.55 36.09
C ALA A 17 -10.59 -5.01 34.87
N ALA A 18 -11.80 -4.48 35.07
CA ALA A 18 -12.59 -3.88 33.98
C ALA A 18 -11.93 -2.61 33.42
N ALA A 19 -11.41 -1.73 34.29
CA ALA A 19 -10.69 -0.54 33.87
C ALA A 19 -9.40 -0.89 33.12
N GLY A 20 -8.65 -1.90 33.60
CA GLY A 20 -7.47 -2.41 32.93
C GLY A 20 -7.79 -2.98 31.53
N PHE A 21 -8.89 -3.73 31.41
CA PHE A 21 -9.35 -4.26 30.12
C PHE A 21 -9.75 -3.15 29.15
N VAL A 22 -10.48 -2.13 29.61
CA VAL A 22 -10.86 -0.96 28.79
C VAL A 22 -9.63 -0.15 28.37
N LEU A 23 -8.67 0.07 29.28
CA LEU A 23 -7.43 0.78 28.98
C LEU A 23 -6.58 0.01 27.96
N PHE A 24 -6.46 -1.31 28.09
CA PHE A 24 -5.77 -2.15 27.11
C PHE A 24 -6.48 -2.13 25.74
N TYR A 25 -7.80 -2.17 25.74
CA TYR A 25 -8.60 -2.04 24.52
C TYR A 25 -8.40 -0.68 23.85
N GLN A 26 -8.41 0.42 24.61
CA GLN A 26 -8.15 1.74 24.04
C GLN A 26 -6.72 1.92 23.56
N ALA A 27 -5.72 1.36 24.26
CA ALA A 27 -4.32 1.42 23.85
C ALA A 27 -4.08 0.71 22.50
N THR A 28 -4.79 -0.38 22.21
CA THR A 28 -4.66 -1.10 20.92
C THR A 28 -5.38 -0.40 19.75
N VAL A 29 -6.37 0.46 20.02
CA VAL A 29 -7.17 1.12 18.97
C VAL A 29 -6.63 2.52 18.60
N ILE A 30 -5.90 3.19 19.48
CA ILE A 30 -5.43 4.59 19.28
C ILE A 30 -4.31 4.75 18.25
N ASP A 31 -3.60 3.68 17.84
CA ASP A 31 -2.52 3.75 16.83
C ASP A 31 -2.99 4.13 15.41
N SER A 32 -4.30 4.28 15.20
CA SER A 32 -4.91 4.52 13.89
C SER A 32 -5.20 6.00 13.54
N ARG A 33 -4.95 6.95 14.44
CA ARG A 33 -5.41 8.35 14.27
C ARG A 33 -4.39 9.36 13.74
N THR A 34 -3.26 8.93 13.18
CA THR A 34 -2.24 9.83 12.59
C THR A 34 -2.21 9.82 11.06
N VAL A 35 -3.34 9.59 10.40
CA VAL A 35 -3.46 9.85 8.95
C VAL A 35 -4.29 11.11 8.73
N SER A 36 -3.58 12.23 8.58
CA SER A 36 -4.16 13.49 8.11
C SER A 36 -4.74 13.29 6.71
N PRO A 37 -5.98 13.77 6.40
CA PRO A 37 -6.53 13.74 5.06
C PRO A 37 -5.89 14.88 4.24
N GLY A 38 -4.71 14.62 3.70
CA GLY A 38 -4.02 15.54 2.80
C GLY A 38 -2.92 14.78 2.11
N ASP A 39 -3.27 14.16 0.98
CA ASP A 39 -2.47 13.34 0.07
C ASP A 39 -1.57 12.26 0.71
N PRO A 40 -1.60 11.00 0.24
CA PRO A 40 -0.62 10.02 0.70
C PRO A 40 0.79 10.59 0.45
N PRO A 41 1.72 10.50 1.43
CA PRO A 41 3.07 11.00 1.25
C PRO A 41 3.64 10.43 -0.04
N ALA A 42 4.19 11.32 -0.88
CA ALA A 42 4.71 10.94 -2.17
C ALA A 42 5.71 9.81 -2.00
N LEU A 43 5.48 8.69 -2.70
CA LEU A 43 6.42 7.59 -2.66
C LEU A 43 7.72 8.06 -3.30
N MET A 44 8.83 7.84 -2.60
CA MET A 44 10.19 8.09 -3.09
C MET A 44 10.88 6.76 -3.41
N THR A 45 11.91 6.79 -4.23
CA THR A 45 12.81 5.63 -4.38
C THR A 45 13.32 5.17 -3.01
N GLY A 46 13.28 3.87 -2.75
CA GLY A 46 13.59 3.24 -1.46
C GLY A 46 12.39 3.13 -0.51
N THR A 47 11.26 3.78 -0.79
CA THR A 47 10.08 3.72 0.09
C THR A 47 9.48 2.33 0.09
N ARG A 48 9.20 1.81 1.29
CA ARG A 48 8.46 0.57 1.51
C ARG A 48 7.05 0.88 2.02
N ALA A 49 6.02 0.42 1.31
CA ALA A 49 4.62 0.75 1.60
C ALA A 49 3.69 -0.45 1.41
N ARG A 50 2.54 -0.43 2.09
CA ARG A 50 1.50 -1.45 1.96
C ARG A 50 0.56 -1.13 0.81
N PHE A 51 0.27 -2.15 0.01
CA PHE A 51 -0.67 -2.10 -1.11
C PHE A 51 -1.64 -3.28 -1.05
N VAL A 52 -2.73 -3.19 -1.80
CA VAL A 52 -3.57 -4.34 -2.14
C VAL A 52 -3.30 -4.71 -3.59
N ALA A 53 -2.92 -5.97 -3.83
CA ALA A 53 -2.71 -6.51 -5.17
C ALA A 53 -3.90 -7.36 -5.62
N THR A 54 -4.26 -7.23 -6.89
CA THR A 54 -5.06 -8.17 -7.69
C THR A 54 -4.23 -8.66 -8.88
N ALA A 55 -4.84 -9.45 -9.75
CA ALA A 55 -4.24 -9.86 -11.00
C ALA A 55 -5.22 -9.76 -12.18
N TYR A 56 -4.67 -9.48 -13.35
CA TYR A 56 -5.39 -9.42 -14.62
C TYR A 56 -4.65 -10.22 -15.71
N CYS A 57 -5.38 -10.62 -16.75
CA CYS A 57 -4.87 -11.46 -17.83
C CYS A 57 -5.28 -10.98 -19.23
N LYS A 58 -6.08 -9.92 -19.31
CA LYS A 58 -6.67 -9.42 -20.55
C LYS A 58 -5.93 -8.18 -21.05
N GLY A 59 -6.07 -7.92 -22.34
CA GLY A 59 -5.42 -6.80 -23.03
C GLY A 59 -4.21 -7.27 -23.84
N THR A 60 -3.82 -6.45 -24.81
CA THR A 60 -2.67 -6.70 -25.70
C THR A 60 -1.59 -5.65 -25.55
N THR A 61 -1.98 -4.42 -25.22
CA THR A 61 -1.12 -3.24 -25.12
C THR A 61 -1.41 -2.51 -23.82
N THR A 62 -0.37 -2.13 -23.08
CA THR A 62 -0.49 -1.39 -21.82
C THR A 62 -0.72 0.11 -22.08
N ALA A 63 -1.10 0.86 -21.04
CA ALA A 63 -1.19 2.32 -21.11
C ALA A 63 0.10 3.01 -21.58
N ALA A 64 1.27 2.44 -21.28
CA ALA A 64 2.57 2.92 -21.78
C ALA A 64 2.86 2.57 -23.26
N GLY A 65 1.94 1.91 -23.97
CA GLY A 65 2.06 1.60 -25.40
C GLY A 65 2.89 0.35 -25.72
N VAL A 66 3.26 -0.46 -24.73
CA VAL A 66 4.04 -1.68 -24.95
C VAL A 66 3.17 -2.93 -24.86
N ARG A 67 3.60 -4.03 -25.49
CA ARG A 67 2.88 -5.31 -25.42
C ARG A 67 2.94 -5.90 -24.01
N VAL A 68 1.81 -6.41 -23.53
CA VAL A 68 1.72 -7.05 -22.21
C VAL A 68 2.61 -8.30 -22.12
N ARG A 69 3.21 -8.51 -20.94
CA ARG A 69 4.04 -9.66 -20.58
C ARG A 69 4.16 -9.78 -19.05
N SER A 70 4.59 -10.94 -18.57
CA SER A 70 4.92 -11.15 -17.15
C SER A 70 5.91 -10.09 -16.64
N GLY A 71 5.75 -9.69 -15.38
CA GLY A 71 6.54 -8.61 -14.78
C GLY A 71 6.00 -7.21 -15.05
N ILE A 72 4.80 -7.09 -15.64
CA ILE A 72 4.06 -5.83 -15.77
C ILE A 72 3.01 -5.73 -14.66
N ALA A 73 2.86 -4.53 -14.11
CA ALA A 73 1.78 -4.19 -13.20
C ALA A 73 1.03 -2.94 -13.70
N ALA A 74 -0.26 -2.89 -13.40
CA ALA A 74 -1.05 -1.67 -13.43
C ALA A 74 -1.07 -1.00 -12.06
N SER A 75 -1.04 0.33 -12.03
CA SER A 75 -1.20 1.11 -10.80
C SER A 75 -1.83 2.48 -11.07
N ASP A 76 -2.06 3.24 -10.00
CA ASP A 76 -2.44 4.65 -10.05
C ASP A 76 -1.22 5.52 -10.40
N PRO A 77 -1.20 6.22 -11.56
CA PRO A 77 -0.08 7.06 -11.98
C PRO A 77 0.26 8.20 -11.00
N LYS A 78 -0.70 8.62 -10.16
CA LYS A 78 -0.45 9.67 -9.16
C LYS A 78 0.50 9.18 -8.06
N ILE A 79 0.47 7.89 -7.75
CA ILE A 79 1.26 7.26 -6.68
C ILE A 79 2.47 6.53 -7.25
N LEU A 80 2.29 5.73 -8.31
CA LEU A 80 3.35 5.04 -9.04
C LEU A 80 3.25 5.41 -10.52
N PRO A 81 3.99 6.44 -10.99
CA PRO A 81 3.98 6.84 -12.38
C PRO A 81 4.42 5.71 -13.32
N LEU A 82 4.03 5.81 -14.59
CA LEU A 82 4.45 4.85 -15.62
C LEU A 82 5.98 4.81 -15.73
N GLY A 83 6.53 3.61 -15.85
CA GLY A 83 7.96 3.33 -15.82
C GLY A 83 8.52 3.07 -14.42
N SER A 84 7.72 3.17 -13.36
CA SER A 84 8.17 2.84 -12.00
C SER A 84 8.58 1.37 -11.93
N ILE A 85 9.70 1.09 -11.26
CA ILE A 85 10.13 -0.27 -10.94
C ILE A 85 9.90 -0.51 -9.46
N ILE A 86 9.20 -1.58 -9.14
CA ILE A 86 8.83 -1.95 -7.79
C ILE A 86 9.20 -3.40 -7.50
N GLN A 87 9.53 -3.69 -6.25
CA GLN A 87 9.60 -5.04 -5.72
C GLN A 87 8.33 -5.32 -4.92
N VAL A 88 7.65 -6.42 -5.24
CA VAL A 88 6.42 -6.86 -4.59
C VAL A 88 6.72 -8.10 -3.76
N GLU A 89 6.30 -8.10 -2.50
CA GLU A 89 6.51 -9.18 -1.54
C GLU A 89 5.23 -9.49 -0.76
N GLY A 90 5.10 -10.75 -0.33
CA GLY A 90 4.01 -11.18 0.55
C GLY A 90 2.75 -11.62 -0.19
N VAL A 91 2.84 -11.91 -1.49
CA VAL A 91 1.78 -12.63 -2.21
C VAL A 91 1.98 -14.14 -2.05
N SER A 92 3.06 -14.65 -2.64
CA SER A 92 3.51 -16.04 -2.62
C SER A 92 4.86 -16.13 -3.32
N SER A 93 5.66 -17.15 -3.00
CA SER A 93 7.02 -17.30 -3.55
C SER A 93 7.10 -17.35 -5.07
N ARG A 94 5.99 -17.61 -5.78
CA ARG A 94 5.93 -17.62 -7.25
C ARG A 94 5.65 -16.24 -7.88
N HIS A 95 4.99 -15.34 -7.15
CA HIS A 95 4.56 -14.03 -7.66
C HIS A 95 5.28 -12.87 -6.99
N ASP A 96 6.01 -13.12 -5.91
CA ASP A 96 6.94 -12.15 -5.35
C ASP A 96 8.06 -11.89 -6.37
N GLY A 97 8.42 -10.62 -6.56
CA GLY A 97 9.39 -10.26 -7.60
C GLY A 97 9.37 -8.79 -8.01
N ILE A 98 10.11 -8.49 -9.07
CA ILE A 98 10.23 -7.16 -9.64
C ILE A 98 9.18 -6.95 -10.73
N TYR A 99 8.45 -5.85 -10.64
CA TYR A 99 7.44 -5.45 -11.61
C TYR A 99 7.75 -4.05 -12.13
N THR A 100 7.42 -3.83 -13.41
CA THR A 100 7.43 -2.50 -14.03
C THR A 100 5.99 -2.02 -14.18
N VAL A 101 5.71 -0.83 -13.65
CA VAL A 101 4.40 -0.18 -13.79
C VAL A 101 4.31 0.39 -15.19
N LEU A 102 3.65 -0.32 -16.10
CA LEU A 102 3.52 0.08 -17.51
C LEU A 102 2.06 0.24 -17.92
N ASP A 103 1.13 -0.05 -17.02
CA ASP A 103 -0.29 -0.05 -17.29
C ASP A 103 -1.07 0.74 -16.23
N THR A 104 -2.32 1.04 -16.54
CA THR A 104 -3.25 1.74 -15.64
C THR A 104 -4.63 1.11 -15.73
N GLY A 105 -5.50 1.39 -14.76
CA GLY A 105 -6.88 0.94 -14.86
C GLY A 105 -7.82 1.83 -14.05
N PRO A 106 -9.07 2.01 -14.50
CA PRO A 106 -10.05 2.85 -13.81
C PRO A 106 -10.37 2.35 -12.39
N LEU A 107 -10.18 1.04 -12.13
CA LEU A 107 -10.40 0.42 -10.81
C LEU A 107 -9.13 0.31 -9.95
N VAL A 108 -7.96 0.52 -10.56
CA VAL A 108 -6.63 0.43 -9.94
C VAL A 108 -6.18 1.82 -9.51
N GLN A 109 -6.84 2.34 -8.47
CA GLN A 109 -6.65 3.69 -7.95
C GLN A 109 -6.12 3.63 -6.52
N GLY A 110 -5.32 4.62 -6.10
CA GLY A 110 -4.71 4.65 -4.79
C GLY A 110 -3.59 3.61 -4.62
N ARG A 111 -3.40 3.09 -3.40
CA ARG A 111 -2.42 2.03 -3.08
C ARG A 111 -2.92 0.64 -3.53
N ARG A 112 -3.23 0.52 -4.82
CA ARG A 112 -3.65 -0.72 -5.48
C ARG A 112 -2.69 -1.08 -6.61
N LEU A 113 -2.48 -2.37 -6.79
CA LEU A 113 -1.74 -2.96 -7.89
C LEU A 113 -2.61 -4.01 -8.58
N ASP A 114 -2.46 -4.13 -9.89
CA ASP A 114 -3.03 -5.24 -10.66
C ASP A 114 -1.90 -5.90 -11.45
N LEU A 115 -1.53 -7.14 -11.10
CA LEU A 115 -0.37 -7.83 -11.67
C LEU A 115 -0.78 -8.59 -12.94
N TYR A 116 -0.03 -8.42 -14.03
CA TYR A 116 -0.32 -9.15 -15.26
C TYR A 116 0.10 -10.63 -15.13
N MET A 117 -0.81 -11.52 -15.51
CA MET A 117 -0.62 -12.96 -15.57
C MET A 117 -1.12 -13.52 -16.90
N TRP A 118 -0.41 -14.48 -17.49
CA TRP A 118 -0.84 -15.09 -18.76
C TRP A 118 -2.14 -15.89 -18.62
N SER A 119 -2.31 -16.58 -17.49
CA SER A 119 -3.48 -17.42 -17.26
C SER A 119 -4.57 -16.65 -16.54
N CYS A 120 -5.73 -16.50 -17.17
CA CYS A 120 -6.90 -15.93 -16.51
C CYS A 120 -7.39 -16.76 -15.34
N HIS A 121 -7.17 -18.08 -15.39
CA HIS A 121 -7.48 -18.96 -14.27
C HIS A 121 -6.57 -18.66 -13.07
N GLU A 122 -5.28 -18.45 -13.32
CA GLU A 122 -4.30 -18.06 -12.30
C GLU A 122 -4.62 -16.68 -11.72
N ALA A 123 -4.94 -15.71 -12.58
CA ALA A 123 -5.35 -14.37 -12.14
C ALA A 123 -6.60 -14.40 -11.24
N LEU A 124 -7.56 -15.27 -11.56
CA LEU A 124 -8.76 -15.45 -10.74
C LEU A 124 -8.44 -16.12 -9.40
N ALA A 125 -7.56 -17.13 -9.41
CA ALA A 125 -7.11 -17.82 -8.20
C ALA A 125 -6.23 -16.95 -7.29
N PHE A 126 -5.51 -15.98 -7.86
CA PHE A 126 -4.70 -15.02 -7.13
C PHE A 126 -5.54 -14.22 -6.12
N GLY A 127 -6.70 -13.73 -6.55
CA GLY A 127 -7.65 -13.01 -5.71
C GLY A 127 -7.17 -11.62 -5.28
N ARG A 128 -7.59 -11.15 -4.09
CA ARG A 128 -7.12 -9.89 -3.49
C ARG A 128 -6.16 -10.21 -2.36
N ARG A 129 -4.94 -9.65 -2.41
CA ARG A 129 -3.88 -9.96 -1.45
C ARG A 129 -3.26 -8.66 -0.89
N PRO A 130 -3.06 -8.54 0.43
CA PRO A 130 -2.22 -7.48 0.98
C PRO A 130 -0.77 -7.77 0.62
N VAL A 131 -0.05 -6.77 0.12
CA VAL A 131 1.35 -6.90 -0.30
C VAL A 131 2.19 -5.78 0.28
N THR A 132 3.50 -6.02 0.34
CA THR A 132 4.48 -4.98 0.63
C THR A 132 5.19 -4.62 -0.68
N VAL A 133 5.27 -3.32 -0.95
CA VAL A 133 5.88 -2.78 -2.16
C VAL A 133 7.07 -1.94 -1.77
N THR A 134 8.22 -2.25 -2.32
CA THR A 134 9.42 -1.40 -2.24
C THR A 134 9.62 -0.71 -3.59
N VAL A 135 9.67 0.62 -3.59
CA VAL A 135 9.91 1.40 -4.81
C VAL A 135 11.41 1.36 -5.13
N LEU A 136 11.79 0.67 -6.20
CA LEU A 136 13.19 0.59 -6.64
C LEU A 136 13.58 1.79 -7.52
N ARG A 137 12.61 2.30 -8.29
CA ARG A 137 12.76 3.53 -9.08
C ARG A 137 11.38 4.11 -9.37
N LEU A 138 11.23 5.41 -9.22
CA LEU A 138 10.03 6.10 -9.72
C LEU A 138 10.07 6.25 -11.25
N GLY A 139 8.90 6.11 -11.85
CA GLY A 139 8.67 6.32 -13.27
C GLY A 139 8.58 7.80 -13.65
N TRP A 140 8.36 8.04 -14.94
CA TRP A 140 8.26 9.38 -15.50
C TRP A 140 6.83 9.92 -15.39
N ARG A 141 6.70 11.21 -15.04
CA ARG A 141 5.44 11.94 -15.01
C ARG A 141 5.34 12.82 -16.27
N PRO A 142 4.41 12.56 -17.20
CA PRO A 142 4.26 13.39 -18.40
C PRO A 142 3.96 14.87 -18.10
N ASN A 143 3.37 15.16 -16.94
CA ASN A 143 2.99 16.51 -16.54
C ASN A 143 3.72 17.00 -15.28
N GLY A 144 4.82 16.34 -14.87
CA GLY A 144 5.54 16.66 -13.64
C GLY A 144 7.03 16.81 -13.93
N ALA A 145 7.45 18.05 -14.10
CA ALA A 145 8.85 18.45 -14.24
C ALA A 145 9.73 17.83 -13.13
N PRO A 146 11.01 17.54 -13.41
CA PRO A 146 11.96 17.11 -12.39
C PRO A 146 12.15 18.24 -11.36
N GLU A 147 12.11 17.91 -10.06
CA GLU A 147 12.41 18.87 -8.98
C GLU A 147 13.88 19.38 -9.03
N ASP A 148 14.76 18.78 -9.84
CA ASP A 148 16.18 19.13 -9.96
C ASP A 148 16.55 20.02 -11.17
N GLU A 149 15.63 20.41 -12.06
CA GLU A 149 15.97 21.14 -13.31
C GLU A 149 15.36 22.55 -13.42
N ALA A 150 15.05 23.20 -12.29
CA ALA A 150 14.56 24.58 -12.27
C ALA A 150 15.39 25.53 -11.40
N ARG A 151 16.67 25.21 -11.13
CA ARG A 151 17.63 26.22 -10.69
C ARG A 151 18.57 26.55 -11.85
N PRO A 152 18.46 27.74 -12.47
CA PRO A 152 19.49 28.22 -13.36
C PRO A 152 20.80 28.26 -12.57
N LEU A 153 21.74 27.39 -12.95
CA LEU A 153 23.15 27.55 -12.61
C LEU A 153 23.62 28.79 -13.37
N ASP A 154 24.03 29.81 -12.62
CA ASP A 154 25.03 30.80 -13.00
C ASP A 154 25.00 31.23 -14.49
N ALA A 155 24.16 32.22 -14.80
CA ALA A 155 24.44 33.07 -15.96
C ALA A 155 25.36 34.21 -15.51
N PRO A 156 26.49 34.47 -16.21
CA PRO A 156 27.37 35.60 -15.92
C PRO A 156 26.70 36.95 -16.19
#